data_AF-A0A7J2YYE7-F1
#
_entry.id   AF-A0A7J2YYE7-F1
#
_cell.length_a   1.000
_cell.length_b   1.000
_cell.length_c   1.000
_cell.angle_alpha   90.00
_cell.angle_beta   90.00
_cell.angle_gamma   90.00
#
_symmetry.space_group_name_H-M   'P 1'
#
loop_
_entity.id
_entity.type
_entity.pdbx_description
1 polymer ?
#
loop_
_entity_poly.entity_id
_entity_poly.type
_entity_poly.pdbx_seq_one_letter_code
_entity_poly.pdbx_strand_id
1 'polypeptide(L)'
;MRGRQIALALTLIIGVVLLIYSLYIGVMIGSDWYGSQANFQWHMNNYIVMDAKYAYSIFGLATMAIGGLASGVAISSLFMYTKTKKHMLILAAAFFIAILMTGLGFNTLDFMLGCFYWTNQTYPPPVQIFLFGSVDVWNFYFFFFVVPLWFSGFLMGGSTAYYTFIYQPRRAAAAYLAKKNLTGMLSNTAQKGYVAESKVFWRSRKPIIENFDKTN
;
A
#
# COMPACT_ATOMS: atom_id res chain seq x y z
N MET A 1 5.67 20.01 6.37
CA MET A 1 4.58 19.01 6.14
C MET A 1 4.25 18.76 4.67
N ARG A 2 4.25 19.78 3.78
CA ARG A 2 3.94 19.61 2.34
C ARG A 2 4.90 18.65 1.59
N GLY A 3 6.19 18.69 1.88
CA GLY A 3 7.19 17.85 1.20
C GLY A 3 6.95 16.33 1.30
N ARG A 4 6.43 15.84 2.44
CA ARG A 4 6.12 14.40 2.60
C ARG A 4 4.92 13.95 1.78
N GLN A 5 3.92 14.81 1.61
CA GLN A 5 2.76 14.51 0.76
C GLN A 5 3.15 14.53 -0.73
N ILE A 6 4.01 15.49 -1.11
CA ILE A 6 4.57 15.55 -2.46
C ILE A 6 5.38 14.29 -2.76
N ALA A 7 6.24 13.85 -1.83
CA ALA A 7 7.01 12.63 -1.99
C ALA A 7 6.11 11.39 -2.18
N LEU A 8 5.07 11.22 -1.36
CA LEU A 8 4.12 10.10 -1.52
C LEU A 8 3.36 10.15 -2.86
N ALA A 9 2.94 11.34 -3.28
CA ALA A 9 2.28 11.52 -4.57
C ALA A 9 3.22 11.16 -5.72
N LEU A 10 4.48 11.61 -5.67
CA LEU A 10 5.50 11.26 -6.66
C LEU A 10 5.76 9.76 -6.70
N THR A 11 5.90 9.10 -5.54
CA THR A 11 6.10 7.64 -5.47
C THR A 11 4.91 6.88 -6.07
N LEU A 12 3.69 7.35 -5.83
CA LEU A 12 2.48 6.76 -6.40
C LEU A 12 2.40 6.98 -7.92
N ILE A 13 2.73 8.18 -8.41
CA ILE A 13 2.80 8.49 -9.86
C ILE A 13 3.84 7.59 -10.53
N ILE A 14 5.05 7.48 -9.97
CA ILE A 14 6.10 6.60 -10.48
C ILE A 14 5.60 5.15 -10.52
N GLY A 15 4.93 4.69 -9.45
CA GLY A 15 4.30 3.37 -9.41
C GLY A 15 3.31 3.17 -10.56
N VAL A 16 2.37 4.10 -10.77
CA VAL A 16 1.38 4.00 -11.86
C VAL A 16 2.05 4.01 -13.24
N VAL A 17 3.03 4.88 -13.47
CA VAL A 17 3.77 4.94 -14.73
C VAL A 17 4.50 3.63 -15.00
N LEU A 18 5.17 3.07 -13.99
CA LEU A 18 5.84 1.77 -14.10
C LEU A 18 4.85 0.64 -14.35
N LEU A 19 3.67 0.67 -13.72
CA LEU A 19 2.62 -0.32 -13.96
C LEU A 19 2.14 -0.28 -15.42
N ILE A 20 1.83 0.91 -15.94
CA ILE A 20 1.40 1.07 -17.34
C ILE A 20 2.48 0.59 -18.30
N TYR A 21 3.74 0.96 -18.05
CA TYR A 21 4.88 0.50 -18.85
C TYR A 21 5.03 -1.03 -18.81
N SER A 22 4.95 -1.61 -17.62
CA SER A 22 5.06 -3.07 -17.44
C SER A 22 3.91 -3.81 -18.09
N LEU A 23 2.68 -3.29 -18.01
CA LEU A 23 1.53 -3.89 -18.69
C LEU A 23 1.66 -3.79 -20.21
N TYR A 24 2.19 -2.68 -20.74
CA TYR A 24 2.47 -2.56 -22.17
C TYR A 24 3.47 -3.62 -22.66
N ILE A 25 4.60 -3.79 -21.95
CA ILE A 25 5.56 -4.86 -22.26
C ILE A 25 4.93 -6.24 -22.05
N GLY A 26 4.14 -6.40 -20.99
CA GLY A 26 3.42 -7.63 -20.70
C GLY A 26 2.44 -8.02 -21.79
N VAL A 27 1.77 -7.06 -22.44
CA VAL A 27 0.91 -7.33 -23.61
C VAL A 27 1.74 -7.62 -24.85
N MET A 28 2.89 -6.96 -25.03
CA MET A 28 3.81 -7.24 -26.14
C MET A 28 4.35 -8.68 -26.08
N ILE A 29 4.90 -9.09 -24.92
CA ILE A 29 5.35 -10.47 -24.65
C ILE A 29 4.15 -11.43 -24.69
N GLY A 30 3.02 -11.00 -24.13
CA GLY A 30 1.78 -11.76 -24.08
C GLY A 30 1.01 -11.83 -25.40
N SER A 31 1.50 -11.24 -26.49
CA SER A 31 0.70 -11.06 -27.71
C SER A 31 0.28 -12.38 -28.35
N ASP A 32 1.10 -13.43 -28.24
CA ASP A 32 0.72 -14.79 -28.64
C ASP A 32 -0.41 -15.37 -27.75
N TRP A 33 -0.39 -15.06 -26.45
CA TRP A 33 -1.40 -15.43 -25.45
C TRP A 33 -2.70 -14.64 -25.57
N TYR A 34 -2.66 -13.46 -26.19
CA TYR A 34 -3.85 -12.67 -26.51
C TYR A 34 -4.32 -12.86 -27.96
N GLY A 35 -3.47 -13.46 -28.80
CA GLY A 35 -3.70 -13.68 -30.22
C GLY A 35 -3.97 -15.16 -30.54
N SER A 36 -3.04 -15.78 -31.27
CA SER A 36 -3.21 -17.11 -31.89
C SER A 36 -3.45 -18.23 -30.88
N GLN A 37 -2.97 -18.09 -29.64
CA GLN A 37 -3.05 -19.11 -28.61
C GLN A 37 -3.97 -18.71 -27.45
N ALA A 38 -4.81 -17.70 -27.63
CA ALA A 38 -5.61 -17.14 -26.54
C ALA A 38 -6.55 -18.13 -25.85
N ASN A 39 -7.04 -19.13 -26.59
CA ASN A 39 -7.94 -20.18 -26.10
C ASN A 39 -7.21 -21.52 -25.86
N PHE A 40 -5.88 -21.54 -25.93
CA PHE A 40 -5.10 -22.72 -25.56
C PHE A 40 -5.39 -23.08 -24.10
N GLN A 41 -5.67 -24.35 -23.82
CA GLN A 41 -5.98 -24.78 -22.48
C GLN A 41 -4.69 -24.81 -21.64
N TRP A 42 -4.59 -23.88 -20.70
CA TRP A 42 -3.52 -23.83 -19.74
C TRP A 42 -3.87 -24.62 -18.49
N HIS A 43 -2.98 -25.53 -18.12
CA HIS A 43 -3.13 -26.39 -16.96
C HIS A 43 -2.21 -25.87 -15.85
N MET A 44 -2.77 -25.15 -14.87
CA MET A 44 -2.02 -24.78 -13.65
C MET A 44 -1.80 -26.01 -12.77
N ASN A 45 -2.77 -26.92 -12.73
CA ASN A 45 -2.68 -28.26 -12.17
C ASN A 45 -3.76 -29.14 -12.81
N ASN A 46 -3.87 -30.39 -12.39
CA ASN A 46 -4.83 -31.35 -12.93
C ASN A 46 -6.31 -30.95 -12.75
N TYR A 47 -6.61 -30.00 -11.88
CA TYR A 47 -7.97 -29.57 -11.52
C TYR A 47 -8.28 -28.13 -11.95
N ILE A 48 -7.26 -27.35 -12.32
CA ILE A 48 -7.40 -25.95 -12.72
C ILE A 48 -6.92 -25.84 -14.17
N VAL A 49 -7.90 -25.86 -15.07
CA VAL A 49 -7.73 -25.67 -16.51
C VAL A 49 -8.47 -24.41 -16.92
N MET A 50 -7.80 -23.52 -17.65
CA MET A 50 -8.40 -22.29 -18.16
C MET A 50 -7.72 -21.83 -19.44
N ASP A 51 -8.38 -20.94 -20.18
CA ASP A 51 -7.75 -20.32 -21.34
C ASP A 51 -6.47 -19.57 -20.95
N ALA A 52 -5.44 -19.77 -21.76
CA ALA A 52 -4.14 -19.12 -21.76
C ALA A 52 -4.21 -17.61 -21.42
N LYS A 53 -5.11 -16.88 -22.08
CA LYS A 53 -5.31 -15.43 -21.86
C LYS A 53 -5.70 -15.09 -20.41
N TYR A 54 -6.51 -15.92 -19.76
CA TYR A 54 -6.95 -15.70 -18.38
C TYR A 54 -5.88 -16.12 -17.39
N ALA A 55 -5.19 -17.24 -17.65
CA ALA A 55 -4.06 -17.65 -16.83
C ALA A 55 -2.96 -16.58 -16.82
N TYR A 56 -2.59 -16.05 -17.99
CA TYR A 56 -1.61 -14.97 -18.11
C TYR A 56 -2.07 -13.68 -17.40
N SER A 57 -3.29 -13.22 -17.67
CA SER A 57 -3.80 -11.95 -17.14
C SER A 57 -4.04 -11.97 -15.62
N ILE A 58 -4.63 -13.06 -15.12
CA ILE A 58 -5.07 -13.16 -13.72
C ILE A 58 -3.95 -13.75 -12.87
N PHE A 59 -3.47 -14.94 -13.22
CA PHE A 59 -2.54 -15.70 -12.40
C PHE A 59 -1.08 -15.33 -12.65
N GLY A 60 -0.77 -14.66 -13.75
CA GLY A 60 0.52 -14.02 -14.01
C GLY A 60 0.54 -12.54 -13.62
N LEU A 61 -0.09 -11.69 -14.43
CA LEU A 61 -0.01 -10.23 -14.29
C LEU A 61 -0.62 -9.70 -12.99
N ALA A 62 -1.90 -10.02 -12.74
CA ALA A 62 -2.62 -9.44 -11.61
C ALA A 62 -2.08 -9.92 -10.27
N THR A 63 -1.82 -11.21 -10.10
CA THR A 63 -1.18 -11.77 -8.89
C THR A 63 0.20 -11.16 -8.65
N MET A 64 1.02 -10.95 -9.68
CA MET A 64 2.33 -10.34 -9.51
C MET A 64 2.24 -8.89 -9.01
N ALA A 65 1.33 -8.09 -9.60
CA ALA A 65 1.06 -6.73 -9.17
C ALA A 65 0.47 -6.67 -7.74
N ILE A 66 -0.46 -7.57 -7.41
CA ILE A 66 -1.05 -7.70 -6.07
C ILE A 66 0.01 -8.14 -5.05
N GLY A 67 0.92 -9.05 -5.41
CA GLY A 67 2.02 -9.48 -4.57
C GLY A 67 2.99 -8.33 -4.26
N GLY A 68 3.28 -7.50 -5.27
CA GLY A 68 3.98 -6.23 -5.08
C GLY A 68 3.26 -5.31 -4.10
N LEU A 69 1.96 -5.05 -4.33
CA LEU A 69 1.13 -4.21 -3.46
C LEU A 69 1.12 -4.69 -2.02
N ALA A 70 0.89 -5.99 -1.81
CA ALA A 70 0.90 -6.61 -0.50
C ALA A 70 2.29 -6.52 0.16
N SER A 71 3.38 -6.65 -0.60
CA SER A 71 4.74 -6.44 -0.12
C SER A 71 4.97 -5.01 0.38
N GLY A 72 4.50 -4.01 -0.39
CA GLY A 72 4.55 -2.61 0.00
C GLY A 72 3.74 -2.31 1.26
N VAL A 73 2.57 -2.94 1.41
CA VAL A 73 1.78 -2.85 2.65
C VAL A 73 2.51 -3.52 3.81
N ALA A 74 3.07 -4.72 3.61
CA ALA A 74 3.78 -5.46 4.64
C ALA A 74 5.04 -4.74 5.14
N ILE A 75 5.82 -4.11 4.26
CA ILE A 75 7.08 -3.44 4.65
C ILE A 75 6.83 -2.20 5.52
N SER A 76 5.68 -1.53 5.36
CA SER A 76 5.29 -0.42 6.22
C SER A 76 5.19 -0.81 7.70
N SER A 77 5.06 -2.13 7.97
CA SER A 77 5.15 -2.69 9.31
C SER A 77 6.51 -2.53 9.96
N LEU A 78 7.62 -2.53 9.21
CA LEU A 78 8.96 -2.42 9.79
C LEU A 78 9.21 -1.02 10.37
N PHE A 79 8.49 -0.01 9.88
CA PHE A 79 8.69 1.40 10.25
C PHE A 79 7.75 1.91 11.35
N MET A 80 6.83 1.09 11.88
CA MET A 80 5.90 1.49 12.95
C MET A 80 6.23 0.80 14.28
N TYR A 81 6.71 1.60 15.25
CA TYR A 81 7.11 1.16 16.60
C TYR A 81 5.93 0.83 17.53
N THR A 82 4.69 1.27 17.22
CA THR A 82 3.51 1.10 18.07
C THR A 82 2.39 0.34 17.33
N LYS A 83 2.56 -0.97 17.13
CA LYS A 83 1.55 -1.78 16.45
C LYS A 83 0.47 -2.23 17.43
N THR A 84 -0.76 -1.76 17.25
CA THR A 84 -1.90 -2.41 17.91
C THR A 84 -2.09 -3.82 17.34
N LYS A 85 -2.68 -4.75 18.11
CA LYS A 85 -2.91 -6.14 17.67
C LYS A 85 -3.60 -6.23 16.30
N LYS A 86 -4.52 -5.30 16.00
CA LYS A 86 -5.21 -5.21 14.70
C LYS A 86 -4.24 -4.91 13.54
N HIS A 87 -3.28 -4.01 13.74
CA HIS A 87 -2.25 -3.72 12.73
C HIS A 87 -1.34 -4.92 12.51
N MET A 88 -0.94 -5.63 13.56
CA MET A 88 -0.12 -6.85 13.41
C MET A 88 -0.82 -7.92 12.56
N LEU A 89 -2.13 -8.14 12.76
CA LEU A 89 -2.90 -9.10 11.96
C LEU A 89 -2.99 -8.70 10.48
N ILE A 90 -3.28 -7.43 10.18
CA ILE A 90 -3.34 -6.93 8.79
C ILE A 90 -1.97 -7.09 8.10
N LEU A 91 -0.89 -6.81 8.81
CA LEU A 91 0.46 -6.89 8.26
C LEU A 91 0.93 -8.33 8.07
N ALA A 92 0.57 -9.24 8.98
CA ALA A 92 0.81 -10.67 8.80
C ALA A 92 0.05 -11.21 7.58
N ALA A 93 -1.24 -10.88 7.45
CA ALA A 93 -2.04 -11.26 6.28
C ALA A 93 -1.43 -10.71 4.99
N ALA A 94 -1.02 -9.43 4.97
CA ALA A 94 -0.37 -8.82 3.81
C ALA A 94 0.96 -9.53 3.46
N PHE A 95 1.74 -9.96 4.44
CA PHE A 95 2.97 -10.72 4.20
C PHE A 95 2.71 -12.08 3.56
N PHE A 96 1.71 -12.83 4.05
CA PHE A 96 1.33 -14.11 3.43
C PHE A 96 0.79 -13.92 2.02
N ILE A 97 -0.06 -12.91 1.80
CA ILE A 97 -0.57 -12.56 0.46
C ILE A 97 0.59 -12.18 -0.47
N ALA A 98 1.57 -11.41 0.02
CA ALA A 98 2.74 -11.04 -0.77
C ALA A 98 3.49 -12.27 -1.27
N ILE A 99 3.83 -13.21 -0.39
CA ILE A 99 4.55 -14.43 -0.78
C ILE A 99 3.73 -15.26 -1.77
N LEU A 100 2.46 -15.52 -1.44
CA LEU A 100 1.60 -16.37 -2.27
C LEU A 100 1.39 -15.76 -3.66
N MET A 101 1.06 -14.48 -3.73
CA MET A 101 0.72 -13.82 -5.00
C MET A 101 1.95 -13.51 -5.85
N THR A 102 3.07 -13.13 -5.23
CA THR A 102 4.35 -12.98 -5.97
C THR A 102 4.86 -14.32 -6.47
N GLY A 103 4.82 -15.37 -5.65
CA GLY A 103 5.24 -16.71 -6.06
C GLY A 103 4.37 -17.26 -7.20
N LEU A 104 3.05 -17.13 -7.07
CA LEU A 104 2.09 -17.57 -8.07
C LEU A 104 2.24 -16.80 -9.40
N GLY A 105 2.34 -15.46 -9.30
CA GLY A 105 2.57 -14.58 -10.44
C GLY A 105 3.86 -14.91 -11.19
N PHE A 106 4.97 -14.99 -10.46
CA PHE A 106 6.26 -15.31 -11.04
C PHE A 106 6.27 -16.70 -11.69
N ASN A 107 5.81 -17.73 -10.99
CA ASN A 107 5.81 -19.10 -11.52
C ASN A 107 4.93 -19.21 -12.77
N THR A 108 3.74 -18.59 -12.76
CA THR A 108 2.84 -18.60 -13.92
C THR A 108 3.49 -17.91 -15.12
N LEU A 109 4.04 -16.69 -14.94
CA LEU A 109 4.68 -15.95 -16.02
C LEU A 109 5.93 -16.67 -16.56
N ASP A 110 6.74 -17.26 -15.68
CA ASP A 110 7.97 -17.96 -16.03
C ASP A 110 7.69 -19.27 -16.78
N PHE A 111 6.75 -20.08 -16.27
CA PHE A 111 6.35 -21.32 -16.93
C PHE A 111 5.72 -21.05 -18.30
N MET A 112 4.90 -20.00 -18.40
CA MET A 112 4.33 -19.55 -19.66
C MET A 112 5.42 -19.14 -20.67
N LEU A 113 6.38 -18.30 -20.28
CA LEU A 113 7.49 -17.96 -21.17
C LEU A 113 8.30 -19.18 -21.60
N GLY A 114 8.59 -20.09 -20.66
CA GLY A 114 9.33 -21.32 -20.92
C GLY A 114 8.64 -22.21 -21.94
N CYS A 115 7.32 -22.38 -21.86
CA CYS A 115 6.57 -23.19 -22.80
C CYS A 115 6.66 -22.69 -24.25
N PHE A 116 6.75 -21.39 -24.52
CA PHE A 116 6.78 -20.89 -25.90
C PHE A 116 8.16 -20.59 -26.45
N TYR A 117 9.06 -20.10 -25.60
CA TYR A 117 10.41 -19.76 -26.03
C TYR A 117 11.40 -20.91 -25.87
N TRP A 118 11.02 -22.01 -25.21
CA TRP A 118 11.88 -23.19 -25.04
C TRP A 118 11.30 -24.48 -25.65
N THR A 119 10.12 -24.46 -26.27
CA THR A 119 9.47 -25.68 -26.80
C THR A 119 10.31 -26.44 -27.84
N ASN A 120 11.14 -25.73 -28.59
CA ASN A 120 12.04 -26.31 -29.59
C ASN A 120 13.53 -26.23 -29.20
N GLN A 121 13.86 -25.98 -27.91
CA GLN A 121 15.22 -25.70 -27.43
C GLN A 121 15.95 -24.57 -28.19
N THR A 122 15.21 -23.74 -28.91
CA THR A 122 15.75 -22.65 -29.71
C THR A 122 15.73 -21.42 -28.84
N TYR A 123 16.89 -20.89 -28.48
CA TYR A 123 16.95 -19.65 -27.71
C TYR A 123 16.22 -18.54 -28.47
N PRO A 124 15.28 -17.82 -27.83
CA PRO A 124 14.62 -16.71 -28.48
C PRO A 124 15.65 -15.64 -28.88
N PRO A 125 15.46 -14.98 -30.04
CA PRO A 125 16.40 -13.97 -30.50
C PRO A 125 16.46 -12.80 -29.50
N PRO A 126 17.64 -12.19 -29.31
CA PRO A 126 17.78 -11.11 -28.33
C PRO A 126 16.93 -9.90 -28.71
N VAL A 127 16.43 -9.20 -27.68
CA VAL A 127 15.62 -7.99 -27.83
C VAL A 127 16.55 -6.78 -27.89
N GLN A 128 16.32 -5.92 -28.89
CA GLN A 128 17.04 -4.65 -29.00
C GLN A 128 16.38 -3.58 -28.13
N ILE A 129 17.11 -3.08 -27.14
CA ILE A 129 16.68 -1.99 -26.27
C ILE A 129 17.52 -0.75 -26.59
N PHE A 130 16.88 0.36 -26.91
CA PHE A 130 17.54 1.59 -27.35
C PHE A 130 18.70 2.07 -26.46
N LEU A 131 18.60 1.88 -25.14
CA LEU A 131 19.62 2.32 -24.17
C LEU A 131 20.65 1.25 -23.79
N PHE A 132 20.33 -0.04 -23.98
CA PHE A 132 21.14 -1.17 -23.48
C PHE A 132 21.69 -2.06 -24.60
N GLY A 133 21.28 -1.81 -25.85
CA GLY A 133 21.63 -2.66 -26.99
C GLY A 133 20.90 -4.00 -26.97
N SER A 134 21.60 -5.04 -27.39
CA SER A 134 21.07 -6.40 -27.49
C SER A 134 21.01 -7.06 -26.11
N VAL A 135 19.80 -7.33 -25.61
CA VAL A 135 19.57 -7.97 -24.31
C VAL A 135 18.92 -9.33 -24.51
N ASP A 136 19.40 -10.33 -23.77
CA ASP A 136 18.78 -11.65 -23.72
C ASP A 136 17.31 -11.56 -23.29
N VAL A 137 16.44 -12.39 -23.86
CA VAL A 137 14.99 -12.33 -23.64
C VAL A 137 14.62 -12.58 -22.17
N TRP A 138 15.34 -13.43 -21.46
CA TRP A 138 15.07 -13.70 -20.04
C TRP A 138 15.46 -12.51 -19.18
N ASN A 139 16.59 -11.86 -19.50
CA ASN A 139 16.99 -10.62 -18.83
C ASN A 139 16.04 -9.47 -19.14
N PHE A 140 15.57 -9.36 -20.39
CA PHE A 140 14.56 -8.39 -20.79
C PHE A 140 13.26 -8.62 -20.00
N TYR A 141 12.74 -9.85 -20.02
CA TYR A 141 11.56 -10.28 -19.28
C TYR A 141 11.68 -9.99 -17.78
N PHE A 142 12.79 -10.35 -17.15
CA PHE A 142 12.95 -10.20 -15.71
C PHE A 142 13.11 -8.73 -15.28
N PHE A 143 14.04 -7.99 -15.90
CA PHE A 143 14.41 -6.65 -15.46
C PHE A 143 13.54 -5.53 -16.01
N PHE A 144 12.92 -5.71 -17.19
CA PHE A 144 12.10 -4.69 -17.83
C PHE A 144 10.60 -4.94 -17.70
N PHE A 145 10.20 -6.12 -17.24
CA PHE A 145 8.79 -6.46 -17.06
C PHE A 145 8.46 -6.99 -15.66
N VAL A 146 8.99 -8.16 -15.24
CA VAL A 146 8.61 -8.78 -13.95
C VAL A 146 8.94 -7.90 -12.76
N VAL A 147 10.19 -7.42 -12.68
CA VAL A 147 10.63 -6.57 -11.57
C VAL A 147 9.89 -5.24 -11.56
N PRO A 148 9.77 -4.49 -12.68
CA PRO A 148 8.96 -3.27 -12.74
C PRO A 148 7.47 -3.49 -12.39
N LEU A 149 6.87 -4.61 -12.81
CA LEU A 149 5.49 -4.94 -12.51
C LEU A 149 5.28 -5.13 -11.00
N TRP A 150 6.13 -5.94 -10.37
CA TRP A 150 6.09 -6.14 -8.92
C TRP A 150 6.42 -4.84 -8.17
N PHE A 151 7.44 -4.12 -8.61
CA PHE A 151 7.90 -2.90 -7.95
C PHE A 151 6.86 -1.78 -8.03
N SER A 152 6.12 -1.68 -9.14
CA SER A 152 5.01 -0.73 -9.26
C SER A 152 3.94 -0.95 -8.19
N GLY A 153 3.51 -2.20 -8.01
CA GLY A 153 2.64 -2.61 -6.90
C GLY A 153 3.24 -2.25 -5.55
N PHE A 154 4.52 -2.57 -5.33
CA PHE A 154 5.23 -2.26 -4.08
C PHE A 154 5.22 -0.77 -3.75
N LEU A 155 5.50 0.10 -4.72
CA LEU A 155 5.47 1.55 -4.53
C LEU A 155 4.07 2.05 -4.19
N MET A 156 3.03 1.54 -4.87
CA MET A 156 1.64 1.89 -4.59
C MET A 156 1.22 1.43 -3.19
N GLY A 157 1.50 0.17 -2.84
CA GLY A 157 1.19 -0.41 -1.54
C GLY A 157 1.91 0.31 -0.40
N GLY A 158 3.20 0.58 -0.55
CA GLY A 158 4.02 1.30 0.43
C GLY A 158 3.56 2.74 0.63
N SER A 159 3.23 3.45 -0.45
CA SER A 159 2.73 4.83 -0.37
C SER A 159 1.39 4.91 0.35
N THR A 160 0.45 4.03 0.00
CA THR A 160 -0.87 3.96 0.63
C THR A 160 -0.77 3.56 2.10
N ALA A 161 0.02 2.55 2.42
CA ALA A 161 0.20 2.11 3.79
C ALA A 161 0.87 3.18 4.66
N TYR A 162 1.89 3.86 4.13
CA TYR A 162 2.52 4.98 4.83
C TYR A 162 1.52 6.12 5.10
N TYR A 163 0.70 6.47 4.10
CA TYR A 163 -0.31 7.51 4.27
C TYR A 163 -1.33 7.14 5.35
N THR A 164 -1.90 5.94 5.29
CA THR A 164 -2.97 5.46 6.16
C THR A 164 -2.50 5.19 7.58
N PHE A 165 -1.35 4.53 7.76
CA PHE A 165 -0.89 4.09 9.08
C PHE A 165 0.03 5.09 9.77
N ILE A 166 0.75 5.94 9.03
CA ILE A 166 1.74 6.86 9.60
C ILE A 166 1.27 8.31 9.52
N TYR A 167 0.90 8.77 8.33
CA TYR A 167 0.63 10.20 8.11
C TYR A 167 -0.69 10.66 8.73
N GLN A 168 -1.80 9.97 8.41
CA GLN A 168 -3.14 10.35 8.88
C GLN A 168 -3.26 10.28 10.42
N PRO A 169 -2.78 9.22 11.11
CA PRO A 169 -2.90 9.14 12.57
C PRO A 169 -2.06 10.19 13.29
N ARG A 170 -0.85 10.51 12.79
CA ARG A 170 -0.02 11.60 13.35
C ARG A 170 -0.70 12.95 13.22
N ARG A 171 -1.37 13.22 12.10
CA ARG A 171 -2.11 14.47 11.89
C ARG A 171 -3.34 14.56 12.81
N ALA A 172 -4.06 13.46 12.98
CA ALA A 172 -5.20 13.38 13.90
C ALA A 172 -4.76 13.59 15.36
N ALA A 173 -3.65 12.98 15.79
CA ALA A 173 -3.09 13.16 17.13
C ALA A 173 -2.63 14.61 17.37
N ALA A 174 -1.95 15.23 16.39
CA ALA A 174 -1.55 16.63 16.47
C ALA A 174 -2.76 17.58 16.57
N ALA A 175 -3.82 17.33 15.78
CA ALA A 175 -5.05 18.12 15.85
C ALA A 175 -5.78 17.95 17.19
N TYR A 176 -5.80 16.73 17.75
CA TYR A 176 -6.38 16.46 19.06
C TYR A 176 -5.61 17.18 20.18
N LEU A 177 -4.28 17.12 20.19
CA LEU A 177 -3.44 17.84 21.16
C LEU A 177 -3.61 19.36 21.04
N ALA A 178 -3.64 19.88 19.81
CA ALA A 178 -3.90 21.30 19.57
C ALA A 178 -5.26 21.72 20.12
N LYS A 179 -6.32 20.93 19.89
CA LYS A 179 -7.67 21.19 20.42
C LYS A 179 -7.68 21.13 21.94
N LYS A 180 -7.07 20.11 22.56
CA LYS A 180 -6.97 19.97 24.03
C LYS A 180 -6.25 21.16 24.67
N ASN A 181 -5.13 21.60 24.08
CA ASN A 181 -4.39 22.77 24.56
C ASN A 181 -5.20 24.05 24.38
N LEU A 182 -5.92 24.21 23.27
CA LEU A 182 -6.81 25.35 23.04
C LEU A 182 -7.95 25.40 24.06
N THR A 183 -8.57 24.25 24.37
CA THR A 183 -9.60 24.15 25.40
C THR A 183 -9.03 24.42 26.80
N GLY A 184 -7.83 23.95 27.10
CA GLY A 184 -7.13 24.26 28.35
C GLY A 184 -6.82 25.76 28.48
N MET A 185 -6.37 26.40 27.40
CA MET A 185 -6.16 27.86 27.36
C MET A 185 -7.49 28.60 27.55
N LEU A 186 -8.54 28.27 26.80
CA LEU A 186 -9.87 28.88 26.94
C LEU A 186 -10.48 28.69 28.34
N SER A 187 -10.26 27.54 28.99
CA SER A 187 -10.71 27.32 30.37
C SER A 187 -9.99 28.23 31.37
N ASN A 188 -8.68 28.48 31.15
CA ASN A 188 -7.90 29.40 31.97
C ASN A 188 -8.24 30.88 31.71
N THR A 189 -8.60 31.26 30.48
CA THR A 189 -9.08 32.61 30.17
C THR A 189 -10.50 32.83 30.69
N ALA A 190 -11.38 31.83 30.59
CA ALA A 190 -12.73 31.87 31.16
C ALA A 190 -12.67 31.96 32.69
N GLN A 191 -11.84 31.16 33.38
CA GLN A 191 -11.64 31.30 34.82
C GLN A 191 -11.08 32.67 35.22
N LYS A 192 -10.18 33.27 34.42
CA LYS A 192 -9.72 34.65 34.71
C LYS A 192 -10.80 35.71 34.50
N GLY A 193 -11.72 35.52 33.54
CA GLY A 193 -12.89 36.38 33.36
C GLY A 193 -13.91 36.27 34.50
N TYR A 194 -14.27 35.05 34.90
CA TYR A 194 -15.22 34.80 36.00
C TYR A 194 -14.66 35.16 37.38
N VAL A 195 -13.33 35.15 37.58
CA VAL A 195 -12.70 35.60 38.84
C VAL A 195 -12.61 37.14 38.94
N ALA A 196 -12.60 37.85 37.80
CA ALA A 196 -12.65 39.31 37.80
C ALA A 196 -14.07 39.84 38.11
N GLU A 197 -15.12 39.21 37.57
CA GLU A 197 -16.51 39.62 37.82
C GLU A 197 -17.04 39.16 39.20
N SER A 198 -16.60 38.00 39.71
CA SER A 198 -17.08 37.50 41.02
C SER A 198 -16.45 38.18 42.25
N LYS A 199 -15.29 38.85 42.11
CA LYS A 199 -14.66 39.59 43.23
C LYS A 199 -15.35 40.92 43.54
N VAL A 200 -16.18 41.45 42.65
CA VAL A 200 -16.91 42.71 42.88
C VAL A 200 -18.22 42.47 43.66
N PHE A 201 -18.80 41.27 43.60
CA PHE A 201 -20.11 40.98 44.21
C PHE A 201 -20.06 40.35 45.62
N TRP A 202 -18.89 39.92 46.11
CA TRP A 202 -18.78 39.15 47.37
C TRP A 202 -18.48 39.99 48.63
N ARG A 203 -18.43 41.32 48.55
CA ARG A 203 -18.09 42.17 49.71
C ARG A 203 -19.26 42.69 50.54
N SER A 204 -20.51 42.29 50.29
CA SER A 204 -21.67 42.90 50.98
C SER A 204 -22.77 41.96 51.48
N ARG A 205 -22.46 40.74 51.97
CA ARG A 205 -23.43 39.99 52.80
C ARG A 205 -22.74 38.95 53.67
N LYS A 206 -22.86 39.10 55.01
CA LYS A 206 -22.51 38.06 55.99
C LYS A 206 -23.46 36.86 55.80
N PRO A 207 -22.95 35.63 55.61
CA PRO A 207 -23.78 34.44 55.73
C PRO A 207 -23.90 34.04 57.20
N ILE A 208 -25.14 33.90 57.65
CA ILE A 208 -25.53 33.22 58.90
C ILE A 208 -25.25 31.73 58.70
N ILE A 209 -24.54 31.12 59.65
CA ILE A 209 -24.29 29.68 59.68
C ILE A 209 -25.45 29.04 60.46
N GLU A 210 -26.31 28.27 59.78
CA GLU A 210 -27.20 27.32 60.42
C GLU A 210 -26.76 25.90 60.07
N ASN A 211 -26.42 25.14 61.12
CA ASN A 211 -26.23 23.70 61.08
C ASN A 211 -27.57 23.03 60.82
N PHE A 212 -27.61 22.10 59.86
CA PHE A 212 -28.63 21.05 59.87
C PHE A 212 -27.97 19.69 59.79
N ASP A 213 -28.36 18.89 60.78
CA ASP A 213 -27.81 17.63 61.21
C ASP A 213 -27.90 16.51 60.18
N LYS A 214 -26.93 15.59 60.30
CA LYS A 214 -26.99 14.26 59.74
C LYS A 214 -28.01 13.43 60.51
N THR A 215 -29.08 13.04 59.82
CA THR A 215 -29.89 11.82 60.02
C THR A 215 -29.68 11.01 58.72
N ASN A 216 -29.33 9.72 58.68
CA ASN A 216 -29.24 8.61 59.63
C ASN A 216 -27.90 7.87 59.45
#